data_AF-A0A0F8WNB9-F1
#
_entry.id   AF-A0A0F8WNB9-F1
#
_cell.length_a   1.000
_cell.length_b   1.000
_cell.length_c   1.000
_cell.angle_alpha   90.00
_cell.angle_beta   90.00
_cell.angle_gamma   90.00
#
_symmetry.space_group_name_H-M   'P 1'
#
loop_
_entity.id
_entity.type
_entity.pdbx_description
1 polymer ?
#
loop_
_entity_poly.entity_id
_entity_poly.type
_entity_poly.pdbx_seq_one_letter_code
_entity_poly.pdbx_strand_id
1 'polypeptide(L)'
;MKKLLLVLILVCLSLVIGMSGLADTMDSRFGKLQFQSGYPTDETVRKLYDELDFQRAVQIYLWALPMASYGAMADAHIELGCGSSAVL
;
A
#
# COMPACT_ATOMS: atom_id res chain seq x y z
N MET A 1 -21.69 25.52 -46.28
CA MET A 1 -20.58 24.56 -46.07
C MET A 1 -19.56 25.04 -45.03
N LYS A 2 -19.00 26.26 -45.17
CA LYS A 2 -17.98 26.80 -44.23
C LYS A 2 -18.46 26.96 -42.77
N LYS A 3 -19.73 27.36 -42.56
CA LYS A 3 -20.32 27.49 -41.20
C LYS A 3 -20.55 26.13 -40.50
N LEU A 4 -20.88 25.09 -41.28
CA LEU A 4 -21.05 23.73 -40.77
C LEU A 4 -19.70 23.13 -40.35
N LEU A 5 -18.65 23.39 -41.14
CA LEU A 5 -17.28 22.98 -40.85
C LEU A 5 -16.71 23.65 -39.59
N LEU A 6 -17.04 24.93 -39.37
CA LEU A 6 -16.64 25.69 -38.17
C LEU A 6 -17.31 25.16 -36.88
N VAL A 7 -18.59 24.79 -36.95
CA VAL A 7 -19.32 24.19 -35.81
C VAL A 7 -18.76 22.82 -35.46
N LEU A 8 -18.40 22.00 -36.46
CA LEU A 8 -17.83 20.67 -36.23
C LEU A 8 -16.47 20.74 -35.53
N ILE A 9 -15.62 21.70 -35.90
CA ILE A 9 -14.32 21.93 -35.25
C ILE A 9 -14.50 22.40 -33.81
N LEU A 10 -15.49 23.26 -33.53
CA LEU A 10 -15.76 23.79 -32.20
C LEU A 10 -16.35 22.73 -31.25
N VAL A 11 -17.15 21.80 -31.79
CA VAL A 11 -17.63 20.60 -31.08
C VAL A 11 -16.47 19.64 -30.80
N CYS A 12 -15.58 19.40 -31.77
CA CYS A 12 -14.38 18.59 -31.53
C CYS A 12 -13.46 19.21 -30.46
N LEU A 13 -13.27 20.53 -30.47
CA LEU A 13 -12.38 21.21 -29.52
C LEU A 13 -12.95 21.18 -28.08
N SER A 14 -14.28 21.21 -27.93
CA SER A 14 -14.93 21.07 -26.62
C SER A 14 -14.90 19.63 -26.09
N LEU A 15 -14.89 18.61 -26.95
CA LEU A 15 -14.67 17.22 -26.52
C LEU A 15 -13.25 16.95 -26.03
N VAL A 16 -12.23 17.58 -26.63
CA VAL A 16 -10.82 17.37 -26.25
C VAL A 16 -10.51 17.92 -24.85
N ILE A 17 -11.21 18.96 -24.41
CA ILE A 17 -11.03 19.56 -23.07
C ILE A 17 -11.73 18.71 -21.98
N GLY A 18 -12.71 17.87 -22.33
CA GLY A 18 -13.40 17.00 -21.37
C GLY A 18 -12.64 15.73 -20.96
N MET A 19 -11.51 15.40 -21.61
CA MET A 19 -10.81 14.12 -21.42
C MET A 19 -9.68 14.15 -20.38
N SER A 20 -9.47 15.25 -19.65
CA SER A 20 -8.35 15.40 -18.70
C SER A 20 -8.63 14.81 -17.29
N GLY A 21 -9.68 14.01 -17.13
CA GLY A 21 -10.08 13.40 -15.85
C GLY A 21 -10.12 11.88 -15.86
N LEU A 22 -9.26 11.22 -16.64
CA LEU A 22 -9.22 9.76 -16.68
C LEU A 22 -8.90 9.23 -15.28
N ALA A 23 -9.91 8.63 -14.64
CA ALA A 23 -9.70 7.83 -13.46
C ALA A 23 -8.89 6.61 -13.89
N ASP A 24 -7.57 6.66 -13.70
CA ASP A 24 -6.70 5.55 -14.02
C ASP A 24 -6.86 4.49 -12.93
N THR A 25 -7.25 3.28 -13.35
CA THR A 25 -7.25 2.11 -12.48
C THR A 25 -5.99 1.30 -12.75
N MET A 26 -5.26 0.94 -11.70
CA MET A 26 -4.05 0.13 -11.81
C MET A 26 -4.24 -1.21 -11.11
N ASP A 27 -3.94 -2.30 -11.82
CA ASP A 27 -4.01 -3.65 -11.25
C ASP A 27 -2.70 -3.97 -10.51
N SER A 28 -2.82 -4.37 -9.24
CA SER A 28 -1.71 -4.81 -8.41
C SER A 28 -1.95 -6.22 -7.86
N ARG A 29 -0.91 -6.82 -7.27
CA ARG A 29 -1.00 -8.17 -6.65
C ARG A 29 -1.98 -8.23 -5.47
N PHE A 30 -2.18 -7.12 -4.78
CA PHE A 30 -3.11 -6.98 -3.67
C PHE A 30 -4.43 -6.31 -4.13
N GLY A 31 -4.70 -6.36 -5.44
CA GLY A 31 -5.96 -5.96 -6.08
C GLY A 31 -5.88 -4.61 -6.80
N LYS A 32 -7.04 -4.13 -7.25
CA LYS A 32 -7.13 -2.87 -8.04
C LYS A 32 -6.92 -1.64 -7.16
N LEU A 33 -6.26 -0.63 -7.73
CA LEU A 33 -6.02 0.70 -7.16
C LEU A 33 -6.68 1.74 -8.07
N GLN A 34 -7.35 2.73 -7.49
CA GLN A 34 -8.07 3.76 -8.24
C GLN A 34 -7.45 5.13 -8.00
N PHE A 35 -7.26 5.87 -9.07
CA PHE A 35 -6.72 7.22 -9.04
C PHE A 35 -7.72 8.20 -9.65
N GLN A 36 -7.86 9.38 -9.06
CA GLN A 36 -8.63 10.50 -9.60
C GLN A 36 -7.68 11.68 -9.80
N SER A 37 -7.56 12.15 -11.04
CA SER A 37 -6.62 13.24 -11.39
C SER A 37 -5.16 12.96 -10.96
N GLY A 38 -4.74 11.69 -11.01
CA GLY A 38 -3.41 11.26 -10.62
C GLY A 38 -3.19 11.05 -9.11
N TYR A 39 -4.17 11.41 -8.26
CA TYR A 39 -4.12 11.15 -6.82
C TYR A 39 -4.90 9.88 -6.47
N PRO A 40 -4.42 9.05 -5.52
CA PRO A 40 -5.18 7.89 -5.08
C PRO A 40 -6.48 8.31 -4.40
N THR A 41 -7.55 7.55 -4.60
CA THR A 41 -8.80 7.74 -3.83
C THR A 41 -8.58 7.42 -2.36
N ASP A 42 -9.42 7.94 -1.46
CA ASP A 42 -9.35 7.63 -0.03
C ASP A 42 -9.39 6.12 0.26
N GLU A 43 -10.18 5.38 -0.52
CA GLU A 43 -10.24 3.91 -0.45
C GLU A 43 -8.89 3.28 -0.83
N THR A 44 -8.26 3.76 -1.92
CA THR A 44 -6.94 3.30 -2.36
C THR A 44 -5.87 3.63 -1.34
N VAL A 45 -5.93 4.82 -0.71
CA VAL A 45 -5.01 5.22 0.35
C VAL A 45 -5.10 4.26 1.54
N ARG A 46 -6.31 3.97 2.03
CA ARG A 46 -6.52 3.00 3.13
C ARG A 46 -5.95 1.64 2.78
N LYS A 47 -6.30 1.14 1.59
CA LYS A 47 -5.80 -0.15 1.11
C LYS A 47 -4.28 -0.22 1.00
N LEU A 48 -3.64 0.87 0.56
CA LEU A 48 -2.18 0.96 0.51
C LEU A 48 -1.56 0.92 1.91
N TYR A 49 -2.15 1.59 2.90
CA TYR A 49 -1.67 1.54 4.28
C TYR A 49 -1.89 0.16 4.92
N ASP A 50 -3.02 -0.48 4.68
CA ASP A 50 -3.29 -1.83 5.18
C ASP A 50 -2.25 -2.83 4.65
N GLU A 51 -1.94 -2.77 3.36
CA GLU A 51 -0.91 -3.61 2.73
C GLU A 51 0.50 -3.28 3.25
N LEU A 52 0.79 -1.99 3.45
CA LEU A 52 2.06 -1.55 4.03
C LEU A 52 2.25 -2.16 5.42
N ASP A 53 1.24 -2.05 6.28
CA ASP A 53 1.32 -2.57 7.65
C ASP A 53 1.38 -4.09 7.68
N PHE A 54 0.70 -4.77 6.76
CA PHE A 54 0.86 -6.21 6.57
C PHE A 54 2.32 -6.59 6.26
N GLN A 55 2.95 -5.93 5.29
CA GLN A 55 4.34 -6.19 4.92
C GLN A 55 5.31 -5.89 6.07
N ARG A 56 5.08 -4.80 6.81
CA ARG A 56 5.84 -4.47 8.03
C ARG A 56 5.69 -5.55 9.10
N ALA A 57 4.49 -6.04 9.35
CA ALA A 57 4.23 -7.07 10.34
C ALA A 57 4.98 -8.37 9.99
N VAL A 58 4.94 -8.80 8.72
CA VAL A 58 5.68 -9.98 8.23
C VAL A 58 7.19 -9.79 8.45
N GLN A 59 7.72 -8.62 8.11
CA GLN A 59 9.16 -8.35 8.27
C GLN A 59 9.58 -8.28 9.73
N ILE A 60 8.77 -7.68 10.61
CA ILE A 60 9.01 -7.62 12.05
C ILE A 60 9.01 -9.02 12.65
N TYR A 61 8.07 -9.87 12.26
CA TYR A 61 8.02 -11.26 12.72
C TYR A 61 9.35 -11.99 12.42
N LEU A 62 9.82 -11.91 11.18
CA LEU A 62 11.09 -12.54 10.77
C LEU A 62 12.29 -11.94 11.50
N TRP A 63 12.32 -10.62 11.67
CA TRP A 63 13.39 -9.93 12.39
C TRP A 63 13.42 -10.31 13.89
N ALA A 64 12.26 -10.54 14.50
CA ALA A 64 12.14 -10.83 15.93
C ALA A 64 12.41 -12.30 16.30
N LEU A 65 12.54 -13.22 15.33
CA LEU A 65 12.72 -14.66 15.61
C LEU A 65 13.88 -14.96 16.58
N PRO A 66 15.11 -14.41 16.42
CA PRO A 66 16.19 -14.70 17.35
C PRO A 66 15.88 -14.18 18.76
N MET A 67 15.31 -12.98 18.86
CA MET A 67 14.94 -12.40 20.15
C MET A 67 13.86 -13.20 20.86
N ALA A 68 12.84 -13.68 20.13
CA ALA A 68 11.81 -14.55 20.68
C ALA A 68 12.40 -15.87 21.21
N SER A 69 13.34 -16.47 20.46
CA SER A 69 14.04 -17.69 20.90
C SER A 69 14.84 -17.45 22.18
N TYR A 70 15.68 -16.40 22.22
CA TYR A 70 16.48 -16.09 23.40
C TYR A 70 15.63 -15.67 24.60
N GLY A 71 14.52 -14.97 24.37
CA GLY A 71 13.53 -14.65 25.41
C GLY A 71 12.96 -15.90 26.04
N ALA A 72 12.49 -16.86 25.22
CA ALA A 72 11.99 -18.14 25.74
C ALA A 72 13.07 -18.94 26.49
N MET A 73 14.32 -18.91 26.03
CA MET A 73 15.42 -19.54 26.75
C MET A 73 15.71 -18.87 28.11
N ALA A 74 15.64 -17.54 28.17
CA ALA A 74 15.81 -16.78 29.40
C ALA A 74 14.68 -17.09 30.40
N ASP A 75 13.43 -17.14 29.94
CA ASP A 75 12.27 -17.50 30.76
C ASP A 75 12.42 -18.91 31.36
N ALA A 76 12.84 -19.89 30.55
CA ALA A 76 13.07 -21.25 31.01
C ALA A 76 14.22 -21.35 32.03
N HIS A 77 15.29 -20.57 31.86
CA HIS A 77 16.38 -20.53 32.84
C HIS A 77 15.91 -20.01 34.20
N ILE A 78 15.07 -18.98 34.20
CA ILE A 78 14.48 -18.43 35.43
C ILE A 78 13.61 -19.50 36.11
N GLU A 79 12.80 -20.23 35.36
CA GLU A 79 11.94 -21.31 35.88
C GLU A 79 12.75 -22.44 36.52
N LEU A 80 13.92 -22.78 35.96
CA LEU A 80 14.83 -23.79 36.50
C LEU A 80 15.63 -23.30 37.72
N GLY A 81 15.46 -22.05 38.15
CA GLY A 81 16.16 -21.46 39.29
C GLY A 81 17.59 -21.01 38.97
N CYS A 82 17.96 -20.89 37.69
CA CYS A 82 19.23 -20.31 37.30
C CYS A 82 19.24 -18.80 37.60
N GLY A 83 20.21 -18.35 38.40
CA GLY A 83 20.38 -16.94 38.73
C GLY A 83 21.00 -16.13 37.58
N SER A 84 21.05 -14.81 37.73
CA SER A 84 21.60 -13.85 36.75
C SER A 84 23.06 -14.13 36.30
N SER A 85 23.80 -14.95 37.04
CA SER A 85 25.18 -15.33 36.73
C SER A 85 25.28 -16.60 35.87
N ALA A 86 24.16 -17.28 35.59
CA ALA A 86 24.14 -18.41 34.67
C ALA A 86 24.34 -17.89 33.24
N VAL A 87 25.38 -18.39 32.58
CA VAL A 87 25.70 -18.06 31.19
C VAL A 87 24.74 -18.85 30.29
N LEU A 88 24.14 -18.16 29.30
CA LEU A 88 23.38 -18.78 28.21
C LEU A 88 24.27 -19.65 27.32
#